data_AF-A0A537UZF4-F1
#
_entry.id   AF-A0A537UZF4-F1
#
_cell.length_a   1.000
_cell.length_b   1.000
_cell.length_c   1.000
_cell.angle_alpha   90.00
_cell.angle_beta   90.00
_cell.angle_gamma   90.00
#
_symmetry.space_group_name_H-M   'P 1'
#
loop_
_entity.id
_entity.type
_entity.pdbx_description
1 polymer ?
#
loop_
_entity_poly.entity_id
_entity_poly.type
_entity_poly.pdbx_seq_one_letter_code
_entity_poly.pdbx_strand_id
1 'polypeptide(L)' 'MTDKVVIRPISENEREAWNPLWAGYLAFYKTTLPQEISDLAWDRFHDPEEPIFALGGYINGELMGIAHYLF' A
#
# COMPACT_ATOMS: atom_id res chain seq x y z
N MET A 1 17.65 -6.30 -19.26
CA MET A 1 18.08 -5.41 -18.17
C MET A 1 16.97 -5.41 -17.14
N THR A 2 17.28 -5.49 -15.86
CA THR A 2 16.27 -5.43 -14.80
C THR A 2 15.94 -3.96 -14.55
N ASP A 3 14.67 -3.59 -14.63
CA ASP A 3 14.26 -2.21 -14.37
C ASP A 3 14.57 -1.84 -12.92
N LYS A 4 14.96 -0.58 -12.70
CA LYS A 4 15.33 -0.08 -11.38
C LYS A 4 14.09 0.06 -10.51
N VAL A 5 14.11 -0.55 -9.34
CA VAL A 5 13.09 -0.36 -8.30
C VAL A 5 13.44 0.86 -7.44
N VAL A 6 12.45 1.72 -7.22
CA VAL A 6 12.52 2.85 -6.27
C VAL A 6 11.57 2.55 -5.12
N ILE A 7 12.04 2.65 -3.88
CA ILE A 7 11.20 2.50 -2.68
C ILE A 7 10.97 3.88 -2.06
N ARG A 8 9.71 4.23 -1.79
CA ARG A 8 9.33 5.48 -1.11
C ARG A 8 7.98 5.33 -0.41
N PRO A 9 7.61 6.24 0.52
CA PRO A 9 6.26 6.30 1.04
C PRO A 9 5.22 6.43 -0.08
N ILE A 10 4.08 5.77 0.10
CA ILE A 10 2.91 5.94 -0.76
C ILE A 10 2.30 7.31 -0.46
N SER A 11 1.88 8.03 -1.49
CA SER A 11 1.20 9.33 -1.36
C SER A 11 -0.32 9.16 -1.31
N GLU A 12 -1.02 10.12 -0.72
CA GLU A 12 -2.49 10.13 -0.57
C GLU A 12 -3.24 10.00 -1.90
N ASN A 13 -2.65 10.44 -3.01
CA ASN A 13 -3.25 10.37 -4.34
C ASN A 13 -3.03 9.02 -5.04
N GLU A 14 -2.38 8.05 -4.39
CA GLU A 14 -2.05 6.75 -4.98
C GLU A 14 -3.01 5.62 -4.54
N ARG A 15 -4.15 5.98 -3.94
CA ARG A 15 -5.15 5.02 -3.43
C ARG A 15 -5.58 4.02 -4.49
N GLU A 16 -5.88 4.50 -5.69
CA GLU A 16 -6.36 3.65 -6.79
C GLU A 16 -5.30 2.62 -7.22
N ALA A 17 -4.02 2.98 -7.18
CA ALA A 17 -2.92 2.07 -7.49
C ALA A 17 -2.65 1.07 -6.35
N TRP A 18 -2.88 1.48 -5.10
CA TRP A 18 -2.72 0.63 -3.93
C TRP A 18 -3.80 -0.45 -3.82
N ASN A 19 -5.06 -0.10 -4.10
CA ASN A 19 -6.22 -0.98 -3.98
C ASN A 19 -6.04 -2.38 -4.63
N PRO A 20 -5.61 -2.51 -5.91
CA PRO A 20 -5.45 -3.83 -6.52
C PRO A 20 -4.34 -4.66 -5.88
N LEU A 21 -3.27 -4.04 -5.39
CA LEU A 21 -2.17 -4.72 -4.70
C LEU A 21 -2.63 -5.22 -3.32
N TRP A 22 -3.38 -4.41 -2.59
CA TRP A 22 -3.99 -4.79 -1.32
C TRP A 22 -5.02 -5.92 -1.49
N ALA A 23 -5.88 -5.84 -2.51
CA ALA A 23 -6.82 -6.90 -2.84
C ALA A 23 -6.10 -8.21 -3.19
N GLY A 24 -5.00 -8.14 -3.94
CA GLY A 24 -4.14 -9.29 -4.25
C GLY A 24 -3.51 -9.91 -3.01
N TYR A 25 -3.04 -9.09 -2.06
CA TYR A 25 -2.53 -9.54 -0.77
C TYR A 25 -3.59 -10.29 0.05
N LEU A 26 -4.81 -9.72 0.16
CA LEU A 26 -5.92 -10.37 0.85
C LEU A 26 -6.33 -11.68 0.18
N ALA A 27 -6.39 -11.71 -1.15
CA ALA A 27 -6.72 -12.90 -1.93
C ALA A 27 -5.67 -14.01 -1.74
N PHE A 28 -4.37 -13.66 -1.71
CA PHE A 28 -3.29 -14.60 -1.43
C PHE A 28 -3.45 -15.25 -0.05
N TYR A 29 -3.81 -14.47 0.97
CA TYR A 29 -4.09 -14.97 2.32
C TYR A 29 -5.50 -15.57 2.48
N LYS A 30 -6.32 -15.58 1.41
CA LYS A 30 -7.72 -16.04 1.43
C LYS A 30 -8.57 -15.30 2.48
N THR A 31 -8.28 -14.02 2.66
CA THR A 31 -8.94 -13.14 3.61
C THR A 31 -9.93 -12.25 2.86
N THR A 32 -11.08 -11.98 3.49
CA THR A 32 -12.03 -10.95 3.05
C THR A 32 -12.24 -9.98 4.19
N LEU A 33 -12.11 -8.69 3.90
CA LEU A 33 -12.34 -7.63 4.86
C LEU A 33 -13.50 -6.75 4.38
N PRO A 34 -14.31 -6.19 5.29
CA PRO A 34 -15.18 -5.08 4.95
C PRO A 34 -14.37 -3.92 4.36
N GLN A 35 -14.97 -3.20 3.41
CA GLN A 35 -14.32 -2.06 2.73
C GLN A 35 -13.80 -1.02 3.75
N GLU A 36 -14.58 -0.77 4.79
CA GLU A 36 -14.26 0.17 5.88
C GLU A 36 -12.91 -0.11 6.56
N ILE A 37 -12.47 -1.38 6.63
CA ILE A 37 -11.17 -1.73 7.21
C ILE A 37 -10.03 -1.32 6.28
N SER A 38 -10.23 -1.46 4.97
CA SER A 38 -9.25 -1.02 3.98
C SER A 38 -9.22 0.50 3.85
N ASP A 39 -10.34 1.17 4.10
CA ASP A 39 -10.43 2.63 4.19
C ASP A 39 -9.69 3.15 5.42
N LEU A 40 -9.97 2.56 6.59
CA LEU A 40 -9.28 2.90 7.83
C LEU A 40 -7.77 2.67 7.74
N ALA A 41 -7.34 1.54 7.16
CA ALA A 41 -5.91 1.27 6.99
C ALA A 41 -5.23 2.36 6.15
N TRP A 42 -5.88 2.81 5.08
CA TRP A 42 -5.37 3.87 4.23
C TRP A 42 -5.26 5.20 4.96
N ASP A 43 -6.32 5.61 5.65
CA ASP A 43 -6.35 6.89 6.37
C ASP A 43 -5.22 6.93 7.41
N ARG A 44 -5.00 5.82 8.13
CA ARG A 44 -3.95 5.72 9.14
C ARG A 44 -2.53 5.79 8.57
N PHE A 45 -2.29 5.45 7.30
CA PHE A 45 -0.95 5.62 6.70
C PHE A 45 -0.54 7.09 6.54
N HIS A 46 -1.52 7.99 6.55
CA HIS A 46 -1.35 9.42 6.33
C HIS A 46 -1.63 10.25 7.59
N ASP A 47 -2.00 9.61 8.68
CA ASP A 47 -2.16 10.24 9.99
C ASP A 47 -0.82 10.25 10.74
N PRO A 48 -0.24 11.42 11.05
CA PRO A 48 1.02 11.51 11.79
C PRO A 48 0.92 10.99 13.24
N GLU A 49 -0.28 10.82 13.80
CA GLU A 49 -0.48 10.27 15.15
C GLU A 49 -0.57 8.74 15.15
N GLU A 50 -0.64 8.10 13.98
CA GLU A 50 -0.76 6.66 13.84
C GLU A 50 0.61 6.01 13.57
N PRO A 51 0.97 4.92 14.28
CA PRO A 51 2.29 4.28 14.15
C PRO A 51 2.36 3.30 12.97
N ILE A 52 1.50 3.44 11.95
CA ILE A 52 1.42 2.53 10.81
C ILE A 52 1.75 3.26 9.52
N PHE A 53 2.63 2.68 8.71
CA PHE A 53 3.17 3.33 7.54
C PHE A 53 3.11 2.40 6.32
N ALA A 54 3.06 3.00 5.13
CA ALA A 54 3.03 2.29 3.85
C ALA A 54 4.18 2.73 2.93
N LEU A 55 4.98 1.77 2.48
CA LEU A 55 5.96 1.95 1.40
C LEU A 55 5.44 1.34 0.10
N GLY A 56 5.73 2.01 -1.00
CA GLY A 56 5.53 1.51 -2.35
C GLY A 56 6.87 1.17 -3.02
N GLY A 57 6.87 0.10 -3.80
CA GLY A 57 7.94 -0.23 -4.74
C GLY A 57 7.53 0.15 -6.16
N TYR A 58 8.32 1.00 -6.80
CA TYR A 58 8.01 1.60 -8.08
C TYR A 58 8.97 1.14 -9.18
N ILE A 59 8.41 0.77 -10.33
CA ILE A 59 9.16 0.46 -11.56
C ILE A 59 8.62 1.37 -12.65
N ASN A 60 9.49 2.13 -13.32
CA ASN A 60 9.10 3.08 -14.37
C ASN A 60 8.00 4.08 -13.92
N GLY A 61 7.94 4.39 -12.63
CA GLY A 61 6.94 5.30 -12.03
C GLY A 61 5.63 4.61 -11.62
N GLU A 62 5.43 3.35 -11.98
CA GLU A 62 4.24 2.58 -11.62
C GLU A 62 4.44 1.84 -10.29
N LEU A 63 3.42 1.87 -9.43
CA LEU A 63 3.41 1.14 -8.17
C LEU A 63 3.24 -0.37 -8.43
N MET A 64 4.27 -1.14 -8.13
CA MET A 64 4.33 -2.59 -8.40
C MET A 64 4.30 -3.45 -7.14
N GLY A 65 4.48 -2.85 -5.96
CA GLY A 65 4.48 -3.58 -4.70
C GLY A 65 4.25 -2.67 -3.51
N ILE A 66 3.80 -3.26 -2.40
CA ILE A 66 3.46 -2.55 -1.17
C ILE A 66 4.09 -3.24 0.03
N ALA A 67 4.43 -2.46 1.05
CA ALA A 67 4.83 -2.96 2.37
C ALA A 67 4.21 -2.09 3.45
N HIS A 68 3.54 -2.71 4.42
CA HIS A 68 2.96 -2.07 5.59
C HIS A 68 3.77 -2.42 6.82
N TYR A 69 4.13 -1.43 7.63
CA TYR A 69 4.94 -1.64 8.83
C TYR A 69 4.50 -0.75 9.98
N LEU A 70 4.88 -1.16 11.20
CA LEU A 70 4.65 -0.42 12.44
C LEU A 70 5.97 0.10 12.99
N PHE A 71 5.99 1.31 13.57
CA PHE A 71 7.16 1.87 14.24
C PHE A 71 6.78 2.69 15.47
#